data_AF-A0A0C9MT17-F1
#
_entry.id   AF-A0A0C9MT17-F1
#
_cell.length_a   1.000
_cell.length_b   1.000
_cell.length_c   1.000
_cell.angle_alpha   90.00
_cell.angle_beta   90.00
_cell.angle_gamma   90.00
#
_symmetry.space_group_name_H-M   'P 1'
#
loop_
_entity.id
_entity.type
_entity.pdbx_description
1 polymer ?
#
loop_
_entity_poly.entity_id
_entity_poly.type
_entity_poly.pdbx_seq_one_letter_code
_entity_poly.pdbx_strand_id
1 'polypeptide(L)'
;MSKIFQSIRAYIIPVKLSEYEVGAYTHLIEKHGGKKCVKQGESTHIFTILKSSTRISRNVESHQVPVIDIQWIRDCDKKQQLLPIETYTIITDRKKLRSSSSDHDALVPSLSLLTTSTATTSISSGSNTDILNRRFKDSPPEDLPFSDESGSTRRGEGENVDLAPGFINTKYECLRPTPYEPKYNKKLVSLLLLLERKRQIDNELKRSLSYRHAISAIKAYPREIQSSKEAEKIIGVGSKIAEKIKVFLHTGTIEEADQLRYDEEFRTISLFNKVFGVGATTARIWWELGYKTLQEVLDNAKLSTTIKLGIELLPDFDQMMSQQDVKEIIDIVTKEVVSINSECFVVPVGGYRRGKTKNGDVDLIISSKNAENMRGFLNKLTQRLIEKDYLKHKLWHSTDIKNLAHAERPSSVGGRQQFDNFEKCFCAFLQPSTGIHRQVDLICVVNPDELATAILGWTGSRQFERAIRDYAKKEKNMSLNSQAIHFEQNGKKNRFVVHSEKDAFDIIGMPYLEPEFRNC
;
A
#
# COMPACT_ATOMS: atom_id res chain seq x y z
N MET A 1 1.07 17.96 31.01
CA MET A 1 1.19 18.06 29.54
C MET A 1 2.26 19.08 29.21
N SER A 2 3.16 18.80 28.26
CA SER A 2 4.22 19.74 27.86
C SER A 2 3.63 20.87 27.00
N LYS A 3 3.73 22.14 27.43
CA LYS A 3 3.07 23.29 26.76
C LYS A 3 3.89 23.89 25.60
N ILE A 4 4.55 23.04 24.82
CA ILE A 4 5.53 23.42 23.79
C ILE A 4 5.00 24.32 22.67
N PHE A 5 3.69 24.38 22.46
CA PHE A 5 3.06 25.15 21.39
C PHE A 5 2.36 26.44 21.87
N GLN A 6 2.63 26.93 23.10
CA GLN A 6 1.96 28.11 23.69
C GLN A 6 1.97 29.39 22.83
N SER A 7 2.96 29.58 21.94
CA SER A 7 3.06 30.72 21.01
C SER A 7 2.45 30.47 19.62
N ILE A 8 1.94 29.27 19.38
CA ILE A 8 1.53 28.80 18.04
C ILE A 8 0.05 29.05 17.83
N ARG A 9 -0.23 29.93 16.87
CA ARG A 9 -1.51 30.08 16.18
C ARG A 9 -1.38 29.36 14.84
N ALA A 10 -2.00 28.20 14.69
CA ALA A 10 -1.80 27.30 13.57
C ALA A 10 -2.96 27.38 12.58
N TYR A 11 -2.67 27.68 11.30
CA TYR A 11 -3.57 27.39 10.20
C TYR A 11 -3.11 26.11 9.50
N ILE A 12 -4.01 25.16 9.28
CA ILE A 12 -3.72 23.90 8.58
C ILE A 12 -4.34 23.99 7.19
N ILE A 13 -3.53 23.91 6.13
CA ILE A 13 -4.04 23.81 4.75
C ILE A 13 -4.67 22.41 4.59
N PRO A 14 -6.00 22.29 4.37
CA PRO A 14 -6.70 21.00 4.35
C PRO A 14 -6.46 20.20 3.06
N VAL A 15 -5.77 20.77 2.06
CA VAL A 15 -5.58 20.14 0.75
C VAL A 15 -4.70 18.87 0.88
N LYS A 16 -5.30 17.72 0.53
CA LYS A 16 -4.78 16.35 0.76
C LYS A 16 -4.78 15.88 2.22
N LEU A 17 -5.57 16.49 3.09
CA LEU A 17 -5.88 15.96 4.41
C LEU A 17 -7.39 15.70 4.48
N SER A 18 -7.79 14.63 5.16
CA SER A 18 -9.17 14.45 5.60
C SER A 18 -9.52 15.41 6.73
N GLU A 19 -10.82 15.66 6.92
CA GLU A 19 -11.30 16.41 8.09
C GLU A 19 -10.87 15.75 9.40
N TYR A 20 -10.80 14.42 9.42
CA TYR A 20 -10.23 13.64 10.53
C TYR A 20 -8.75 13.97 10.77
N GLU A 21 -7.90 13.96 9.74
CA GLU A 21 -6.49 14.33 9.87
C GLU A 21 -6.33 15.79 10.32
N VAL A 22 -7.07 16.73 9.73
CA VAL A 22 -7.08 18.14 10.17
C VAL A 22 -7.52 18.26 11.63
N GLY A 23 -8.52 17.49 12.06
CA GLY A 23 -8.97 17.40 13.45
C GLY A 23 -7.92 16.79 14.40
N ALA A 24 -7.21 15.74 13.99
CA ALA A 24 -6.15 15.12 14.77
C ALA A 24 -4.95 16.07 14.95
N TYR A 25 -4.48 16.73 13.89
CA TYR A 25 -3.43 17.75 13.99
C TYR A 25 -3.90 18.97 14.81
N THR A 26 -5.16 19.39 14.68
CA THR A 26 -5.77 20.42 15.54
C THR A 26 -5.66 20.02 17.02
N HIS A 27 -6.09 18.79 17.35
CA HIS A 27 -6.04 18.28 18.71
C HIS A 27 -4.61 18.18 19.26
N LEU A 28 -3.63 17.73 18.46
CA LEU A 28 -2.22 17.75 18.84
C LEU A 28 -1.69 19.16 19.12
N ILE A 29 -2.10 20.16 18.33
CA ILE A 29 -1.73 21.57 18.57
C ILE A 29 -2.30 22.05 19.91
N GLU A 30 -3.57 21.77 20.18
CA GLU A 30 -4.30 22.23 21.38
C GLU A 30 -3.87 21.48 22.66
N LYS A 31 -3.61 20.17 22.58
CA LYS A 31 -2.99 19.30 23.62
C LYS A 31 -1.71 19.90 24.18
N HIS A 32 -0.93 20.56 23.33
CA HIS A 32 0.36 21.19 23.67
C HIS A 32 0.27 22.72 23.85
N GLY A 33 -0.94 23.26 23.98
CA GLY A 33 -1.20 24.66 24.37
C GLY A 33 -1.23 25.68 23.22
N GLY A 34 -1.13 25.24 21.96
CA GLY A 34 -1.37 26.08 20.80
C GLY A 34 -2.86 26.29 20.51
N LYS A 35 -3.16 27.04 19.45
CA LYS A 35 -4.54 27.33 19.01
C LYS A 35 -4.69 27.19 17.50
N LYS A 36 -5.82 26.66 17.03
CA LYS A 36 -6.20 26.71 15.62
C LYS A 36 -6.68 28.11 15.20
N CYS A 37 -6.37 28.50 13.97
CA CYS A 37 -6.92 29.67 13.30
C CYS A 37 -7.90 29.29 12.20
N VAL A 38 -8.92 30.12 11.99
CA VAL A 38 -9.92 29.93 10.92
C VAL A 38 -9.47 30.60 9.62
N LYS A 39 -8.65 31.66 9.71
CA LYS A 39 -8.05 32.33 8.54
C LYS A 39 -6.52 32.34 8.61
N GLN A 40 -5.86 32.43 7.44
CA GLN A 40 -4.40 32.39 7.37
C GLN A 40 -3.75 33.61 8.04
N GLY A 41 -4.31 34.80 7.85
CA GLY A 41 -3.83 36.05 8.47
C GLY A 41 -3.96 36.12 9.99
N GLU A 42 -4.66 35.17 10.63
CA GLU A 42 -4.76 35.05 12.10
C GLU A 42 -3.66 34.16 12.69
N SER A 43 -2.91 33.43 11.85
CA SER A 43 -1.91 32.44 12.26
C SER A 43 -0.53 33.05 12.53
N THR A 44 0.30 32.34 13.28
CA THR A 44 1.77 32.53 13.31
C THR A 44 2.50 31.49 12.47
N HIS A 45 1.86 30.36 12.14
CA HIS A 45 2.43 29.27 11.36
C HIS A 45 1.37 28.63 10.45
N ILE A 46 1.73 28.36 9.20
CA ILE A 46 0.88 27.63 8.24
C ILE A 46 1.45 26.22 8.06
N PHE A 47 0.66 25.19 8.32
CA PHE A 47 1.07 23.79 8.20
C PHE A 47 0.46 23.11 6.99
N THR A 48 1.25 22.29 6.28
CA THR A 48 0.76 21.55 5.11
C THR A 48 1.49 20.23 4.85
N ILE A 49 0.79 19.29 4.22
CA ILE A 49 1.36 18.05 3.69
C ILE A 49 1.84 18.21 2.22
N LEU A 50 1.55 19.34 1.58
CA LEU A 50 1.98 19.65 0.21
C LEU A 50 3.50 19.85 0.14
N LYS A 51 4.16 19.24 -0.86
CA LYS A 51 5.63 19.32 -1.08
C LYS A 51 6.04 20.06 -2.37
N SER A 52 5.07 20.62 -3.08
CA SER A 52 5.27 21.28 -4.38
C SER A 52 4.99 22.77 -4.22
N SER A 53 6.01 23.61 -4.42
CA SER A 53 5.91 25.08 -4.32
C SER A 53 4.72 25.64 -5.11
N THR A 54 4.56 25.25 -6.38
CA THR A 54 3.43 25.65 -7.25
C THR A 54 2.05 25.26 -6.70
N ARG A 55 1.94 24.23 -5.86
CA ARG A 55 0.69 23.88 -5.16
C ARG A 55 0.52 24.64 -3.86
N ILE A 56 1.61 24.92 -3.14
CA ILE A 56 1.61 25.67 -1.88
C ILE A 56 1.21 27.13 -2.16
N SER A 57 1.85 27.80 -3.13
CA SER A 57 1.54 29.20 -3.50
C SER A 57 0.13 29.42 -4.05
N ARG A 58 -0.62 28.35 -4.37
CA ARG A 58 -2.06 28.41 -4.74
C ARG A 58 -3.00 28.28 -3.55
N ASN A 59 -2.48 27.98 -2.36
CA ASN A 59 -3.22 27.73 -1.12
C ASN A 59 -2.64 28.52 0.06
N VAL A 60 -1.74 29.47 -0.19
CA VAL A 60 -1.13 30.37 0.80
C VAL A 60 -1.48 31.80 0.40
N GLU A 61 -2.32 32.44 1.21
CA GLU A 61 -2.82 33.80 1.02
C GLU A 61 -1.81 34.82 1.59
N SER A 62 -1.30 34.55 2.80
CA SER A 62 -0.28 35.37 3.45
C SER A 62 1.10 34.71 3.37
N HIS A 63 2.03 35.39 2.69
CA HIS A 63 3.43 34.97 2.60
C HIS A 63 4.29 35.48 3.78
N GLN A 64 3.67 36.17 4.77
CA GLN A 64 4.35 36.80 5.91
C GLN A 64 4.57 35.83 7.10
N VAL A 65 4.13 34.59 7.00
CA VAL A 65 4.24 33.55 8.04
C VAL A 65 4.89 32.28 7.45
N PRO A 66 5.70 31.54 8.24
CA PRO A 66 6.40 30.36 7.74
C PRO A 66 5.41 29.26 7.33
N VAL A 67 5.65 28.67 6.15
CA VAL A 67 4.91 27.51 5.66
C VAL A 67 5.72 26.25 5.96
N ILE A 68 5.22 25.40 6.86
CA ILE A 68 5.96 24.31 7.49
C ILE A 68 5.33 22.96 7.13
N ASP A 69 6.18 21.95 7.00
CA ASP A 69 5.79 20.54 6.91
C ASP A 69 4.98 20.13 8.14
N ILE A 70 3.74 19.66 7.92
CA ILE A 70 2.85 19.23 9.00
C ILE A 70 3.43 18.09 9.87
N GLN A 71 4.45 17.38 9.39
CA GLN A 71 5.20 16.39 10.18
C GLN A 71 5.93 17.01 11.38
N TRP A 72 6.29 18.30 11.34
CA TRP A 72 6.95 19.00 12.46
C TRP A 72 6.13 18.92 13.76
N ILE A 73 4.79 18.99 13.67
CA ILE A 73 3.89 18.90 14.83
C ILE A 73 4.07 17.54 15.54
N ARG A 74 4.12 16.46 14.77
CA ARG A 74 4.34 15.09 15.28
C ARG A 74 5.73 14.92 15.88
N ASP A 75 6.75 15.43 15.20
CA ASP A 75 8.13 15.23 15.64
C ASP A 75 8.42 16.02 16.93
N CYS A 76 7.74 17.15 17.14
CA CYS A 76 7.71 17.87 18.41
C CYS A 76 6.97 17.10 19.53
N ASP A 77 5.77 16.55 19.26
CA ASP A 77 5.03 15.71 20.23
C ASP A 77 5.83 14.45 20.59
N LYS A 78 6.35 13.72 19.60
CA LYS A 78 7.16 12.49 19.81
C LYS A 78 8.42 12.75 20.65
N LYS A 79 8.96 13.97 20.65
CA LYS A 79 10.11 14.37 21.48
C LYS A 79 9.72 15.21 22.71
N GLN A 80 8.42 15.48 22.93
CA GLN A 80 7.85 16.38 23.95
C GLN A 80 8.50 17.78 24.06
N GLN A 81 9.18 18.23 23.00
CA GLN A 81 9.97 19.47 22.94
C GLN A 81 9.68 20.23 21.65
N LEU A 82 9.85 21.56 21.67
CA LEU A 82 9.77 22.37 20.46
C LEU A 82 11.02 22.15 19.60
N LEU A 83 10.84 21.83 18.31
CA LEU A 83 11.95 21.61 17.37
C LEU A 83 12.22 22.83 16.48
N PRO A 84 13.47 23.04 16.01
CA PRO A 84 13.80 24.07 15.02
C PRO A 84 12.93 23.94 13.75
N ILE A 85 12.20 25.00 13.40
CA ILE A 85 11.25 25.01 12.27
C ILE A 85 11.95 25.01 10.92
N GLU A 86 13.22 25.42 10.87
CA GLU A 86 14.01 25.68 9.67
C GLU A 86 14.19 24.40 8.85
N THR A 87 14.33 23.26 9.53
CA THR A 87 14.50 21.93 8.91
C THR A 87 13.20 21.36 8.34
N TYR A 88 12.06 21.99 8.61
CA TYR A 88 10.72 21.60 8.15
C TYR A 88 10.04 22.72 7.33
N THR A 89 10.70 23.87 7.18
CA THR A 89 10.17 25.03 6.47
C THR A 89 10.25 24.83 4.96
N ILE A 90 9.11 24.92 4.29
CA ILE A 90 8.98 24.68 2.84
C ILE A 90 9.03 26.00 2.06
N ILE A 91 8.51 27.09 2.65
CA ILE A 91 8.63 28.46 2.12
C ILE A 91 8.88 29.43 3.29
N THR A 92 9.90 30.28 3.13
CA THR A 92 10.12 31.51 3.92
C THR A 92 10.49 32.65 2.97
N ASP A 93 9.94 33.84 3.22
CA ASP A 93 10.42 35.06 2.56
C ASP A 93 11.77 35.47 3.17
N ARG A 94 12.78 35.74 2.32
CA ARG A 94 14.17 35.93 2.73
C ARG A 94 14.55 37.41 2.78
N LYS A 95 14.31 38.07 3.92
CA LYS A 95 15.03 39.30 4.33
C LYS A 95 14.93 39.60 5.83
N LYS A 96 16.10 39.74 6.49
CA LYS A 96 16.31 39.89 7.96
C LYS A 96 15.88 38.62 8.73
N LEU A 97 16.67 38.03 9.64
CA LEU A 97 17.68 38.57 10.55
C LEU A 97 19.13 38.10 10.28
N ARG A 98 20.08 38.78 10.94
CA ARG A 98 21.47 38.35 11.20
C ARG A 98 21.90 38.91 12.56
N SER A 99 22.93 38.33 13.20
CA SER A 99 23.35 38.55 14.61
C SER A 99 22.29 38.16 15.68
N SER A 100 22.65 37.68 16.87
CA SER A 100 23.99 37.63 17.51
C SER A 100 24.51 36.22 17.84
N SER A 101 25.74 36.16 18.36
CA SER A 101 26.45 35.05 19.00
C SER A 101 25.77 34.60 20.33
N SER A 102 26.19 33.55 21.06
CA SER A 102 27.52 32.88 21.14
C SER A 102 27.47 31.41 21.62
N ASP A 103 28.51 30.65 21.27
CA ASP A 103 29.28 29.61 21.99
C ASP A 103 28.66 28.85 23.20
N HIS A 104 28.70 27.51 23.14
CA HIS A 104 29.67 26.71 23.91
C HIS A 104 29.64 25.19 23.59
N ASP A 105 30.59 24.44 24.18
CA ASP A 105 31.03 23.10 23.76
C ASP A 105 30.40 21.90 24.51
N ALA A 106 30.79 20.70 24.01
CA ALA A 106 31.27 19.55 24.80
C ALA A 106 30.34 18.34 25.12
N LEU A 107 30.84 17.19 24.64
CA LEU A 107 30.93 15.87 25.29
C LEU A 107 29.75 14.87 25.34
N VAL A 108 30.13 13.64 25.01
CA VAL A 108 29.50 12.30 25.22
C VAL A 108 30.21 11.67 26.47
N PRO A 109 29.81 10.53 27.13
CA PRO A 109 29.45 9.25 26.47
C PRO A 109 28.56 8.22 27.24
N SER A 110 28.43 7.03 26.62
CA SER A 110 28.45 5.67 27.23
C SER A 110 27.15 4.88 27.46
N LEU A 111 27.31 3.60 27.82
CA LEU A 111 26.45 2.47 27.41
C LEU A 111 26.59 1.25 28.36
N SER A 112 25.51 0.51 28.65
CA SER A 112 25.47 -0.88 29.16
C SER A 112 24.00 -1.39 29.17
N LEU A 113 23.58 -2.65 28.93
CA LEU A 113 24.13 -4.03 29.02
C LEU A 113 24.14 -4.61 30.46
N LEU A 114 23.60 -5.80 30.78
CA LEU A 114 22.86 -6.84 30.01
C LEU A 114 21.43 -7.03 30.61
N THR A 115 20.70 -8.16 30.74
CA THR A 115 20.94 -9.62 30.57
C THR A 115 19.63 -10.41 30.30
N THR A 116 19.76 -11.71 30.04
CA THR A 116 18.79 -12.74 29.64
C THR A 116 17.87 -13.33 30.73
N SER A 117 16.74 -13.90 30.31
CA SER A 117 16.37 -15.28 30.69
C SER A 117 15.59 -15.97 29.54
N THR A 118 15.55 -17.31 29.52
CA THR A 118 14.97 -18.13 28.44
C THR A 118 13.86 -19.06 28.95
N ALA A 119 12.82 -19.25 28.14
CA ALA A 119 11.86 -20.34 28.30
C ALA A 119 11.43 -20.86 26.92
N THR A 120 11.43 -22.19 26.75
CA THR A 120 11.10 -22.87 25.49
C THR A 120 9.79 -23.64 25.65
N THR A 121 8.80 -23.38 24.79
CA THR A 121 7.59 -24.20 24.71
C THR A 121 7.17 -24.38 23.25
N SER A 122 6.61 -25.55 22.93
CA SER A 122 6.34 -26.01 21.56
C SER A 122 4.98 -25.58 21.01
N ILE A 123 4.98 -25.31 19.71
CA ILE A 123 3.91 -25.51 18.71
C ILE A 123 2.52 -25.85 19.27
N SER A 124 1.56 -24.93 19.08
CA SER A 124 0.19 -25.33 18.73
C SER A 124 -0.39 -24.34 17.72
N SER A 125 -0.98 -24.86 16.64
CA SER A 125 -1.78 -24.08 15.71
C SER A 125 -3.18 -23.93 16.28
N GLY A 126 -3.53 -22.77 16.84
CA GLY A 126 -4.81 -22.62 17.54
C GLY A 126 -5.28 -21.18 17.73
N SER A 127 -6.61 -21.04 17.75
CA SER A 127 -7.39 -19.82 18.01
C SER A 127 -7.23 -18.67 16.98
N ASN A 128 -8.33 -18.37 16.29
CA ASN A 128 -8.56 -17.05 15.71
C ASN A 128 -8.83 -16.07 16.88
N THR A 129 -7.75 -15.63 17.53
CA THR A 129 -7.82 -14.68 18.64
C THR A 129 -8.47 -13.39 18.18
N ASP A 130 -9.50 -12.94 18.91
CA ASP A 130 -10.34 -11.80 18.54
C ASP A 130 -9.51 -10.62 18.04
N ILE A 131 -9.58 -10.40 16.72
CA ILE A 131 -8.77 -9.40 16.02
C ILE A 131 -9.15 -7.98 16.42
N LEU A 132 -10.35 -7.76 16.96
CA LEU A 132 -10.79 -6.46 17.46
C LEU A 132 -10.06 -6.10 18.75
N ASN A 133 -9.96 -7.03 19.69
CA ASN A 133 -9.24 -6.87 20.96
C ASN A 133 -7.75 -7.25 20.92
N ARG A 134 -7.23 -7.65 19.75
CA ARG A 134 -5.83 -8.08 19.58
C ARG A 134 -4.84 -6.95 19.88
N ARG A 135 -3.98 -7.20 20.87
CA ARG A 135 -2.87 -6.34 21.32
C ARG A 135 -1.55 -7.06 21.10
N PHE A 136 -0.53 -6.37 20.57
CA PHE A 136 0.74 -7.01 20.21
C PHE A 136 1.84 -6.97 21.27
N LYS A 137 1.66 -6.22 22.36
CA LYS A 137 2.53 -6.33 23.55
C LYS A 137 2.61 -7.78 24.00
N ASP A 138 3.83 -8.24 24.28
CA ASP A 138 4.15 -9.60 24.77
C ASP A 138 3.65 -10.76 23.87
N SER A 139 3.20 -10.47 22.64
CA SER A 139 2.76 -11.48 21.67
C SER A 139 3.92 -12.21 20.99
N PRO A 140 3.77 -13.51 20.63
CA PRO A 140 4.75 -14.22 19.81
C PRO A 140 5.00 -13.49 18.47
N PRO A 141 6.16 -13.68 17.83
CA PRO A 141 6.54 -12.91 16.64
C PRO A 141 5.59 -13.13 15.45
N GLU A 142 5.51 -12.17 14.53
CA GLU A 142 4.84 -12.38 13.25
C GLU A 142 5.52 -13.51 12.44
N ASP A 143 4.73 -14.40 11.86
CA ASP A 143 5.22 -15.46 10.97
C ASP A 143 5.72 -14.91 9.64
N LEU A 144 6.72 -15.58 9.06
CA LEU A 144 7.25 -15.23 7.75
C LEU A 144 6.40 -15.88 6.65
N PRO A 145 5.98 -15.13 5.60
CA PRO A 145 5.10 -15.66 4.55
C PRO A 145 5.71 -16.82 3.74
N PHE A 146 7.05 -16.89 3.68
CA PHE A 146 7.81 -18.00 3.14
C PHE A 146 8.99 -18.34 4.06
N SER A 147 9.19 -19.63 4.32
CA SER A 147 10.33 -20.19 5.06
C SER A 147 11.06 -21.22 4.21
N ASP A 148 12.36 -21.41 4.46
CA ASP A 148 13.14 -22.49 3.87
C ASP A 148 13.01 -23.73 4.78
N GLU A 149 12.54 -24.86 4.25
CA GLU A 149 12.41 -26.11 5.01
C GLU A 149 13.77 -26.83 5.12
N SER A 150 14.18 -27.12 6.35
CA SER A 150 15.43 -27.79 6.74
C SER A 150 16.74 -27.05 6.38
N GLY A 151 17.65 -26.96 7.37
CA GLY A 151 18.83 -26.09 7.38
C GLY A 151 19.67 -26.04 6.10
N SER A 152 19.68 -24.85 5.46
CA SER A 152 20.64 -24.51 4.40
C SER A 152 22.08 -24.63 4.95
N THR A 153 22.91 -25.44 4.30
CA THR A 153 24.31 -25.64 4.71
C THR A 153 25.11 -24.38 4.50
N ARG A 154 25.73 -23.83 5.57
CA ARG A 154 26.71 -22.75 5.44
C ARG A 154 27.82 -23.16 4.46
N ARG A 155 27.96 -22.43 3.36
CA ARG A 155 29.07 -22.57 2.39
C ARG A 155 29.86 -21.27 2.36
N GLY A 156 31.18 -21.39 2.21
CA GLY A 156 32.10 -20.26 2.36
C GLY A 156 31.92 -19.17 1.31
N GLU A 157 32.35 -17.95 1.64
CA GLU A 157 32.26 -16.79 0.77
C GLU A 157 33.12 -16.97 -0.49
N GLY A 158 32.48 -17.35 -1.60
CA GLY A 158 33.08 -17.30 -2.92
C GLY A 158 33.30 -15.84 -3.31
N GLU A 159 34.54 -15.36 -3.20
CA GLU A 159 34.88 -13.93 -3.35
C GLU A 159 34.54 -13.31 -4.72
N ASN A 160 34.29 -14.12 -5.75
CA ASN A 160 33.91 -13.67 -7.08
C ASN A 160 32.86 -14.60 -7.74
N VAL A 161 31.68 -14.70 -7.12
CA VAL A 161 30.52 -15.36 -7.73
C VAL A 161 29.87 -14.44 -8.79
N ASP A 162 29.62 -15.00 -9.97
CA ASP A 162 28.84 -14.35 -11.03
C ASP A 162 27.34 -14.69 -10.97
N LEU A 163 26.56 -13.88 -11.68
CA LEU A 163 25.11 -14.04 -11.75
C LEU A 163 24.73 -15.44 -12.25
N ALA A 164 23.67 -15.99 -11.66
CA ALA A 164 23.20 -17.33 -11.98
C ALA A 164 22.85 -17.46 -13.48
N PRO A 165 23.34 -18.51 -14.18
CA PRO A 165 23.07 -18.71 -15.60
C PRO A 165 21.57 -18.68 -15.93
N GLY A 166 21.22 -17.97 -17.02
CA GLY A 166 19.83 -17.80 -17.45
C GLY A 166 19.01 -16.75 -16.67
N PHE A 167 19.56 -16.11 -15.64
CA PHE A 167 18.84 -15.04 -14.93
C PHE A 167 18.66 -13.78 -15.80
N ILE A 168 17.40 -13.36 -15.99
CA ILE A 168 17.05 -12.16 -16.77
C ILE A 168 17.30 -10.91 -15.91
N ASN A 169 18.57 -10.49 -15.86
CA ASN A 169 19.01 -9.32 -15.11
C ASN A 169 18.62 -8.02 -15.83
N THR A 170 17.49 -7.42 -15.45
CA THR A 170 16.93 -6.23 -16.11
C THR A 170 16.22 -5.30 -15.12
N LYS A 171 16.22 -4.00 -15.45
CA LYS A 171 15.57 -2.92 -14.69
C LYS A 171 14.04 -2.91 -14.79
N TYR A 172 13.46 -3.77 -15.63
CA TYR A 172 12.02 -3.88 -15.85
C TYR A 172 11.51 -5.25 -15.38
N GLU A 173 10.81 -5.28 -14.26
CA GLU A 173 10.27 -6.53 -13.69
C GLU A 173 9.30 -7.25 -14.65
N CYS A 174 8.63 -6.52 -15.54
CA CYS A 174 7.69 -7.09 -16.52
C CYS A 174 8.36 -7.95 -17.62
N LEU A 175 9.68 -7.89 -17.76
CA LEU A 175 10.46 -8.74 -18.68
C LEU A 175 11.02 -9.99 -17.97
N ARG A 176 10.72 -10.21 -16.69
CA ARG A 176 11.30 -11.29 -15.87
C ARG A 176 10.20 -12.16 -15.24
N PRO A 177 10.10 -13.45 -15.61
CA PRO A 177 9.17 -14.39 -15.00
C PRO A 177 9.37 -14.45 -13.47
N THR A 178 8.38 -13.98 -12.70
CA THR A 178 8.44 -13.88 -11.24
C THR A 178 7.28 -14.69 -10.63
N PRO A 179 7.53 -15.87 -10.04
CA PRO A 179 6.48 -16.74 -9.51
C PRO A 179 5.82 -16.18 -8.24
N TYR A 180 4.66 -16.71 -7.85
CA TYR A 180 3.99 -16.32 -6.59
C TYR A 180 4.88 -16.60 -5.37
N GLU A 181 5.22 -17.87 -5.15
CA GLU A 181 6.21 -18.30 -4.17
C GLU A 181 7.59 -18.43 -4.83
N PRO A 182 8.67 -17.90 -4.23
CA PRO A 182 10.02 -18.04 -4.81
C PRO A 182 10.58 -19.45 -4.56
N LYS A 183 11.24 -20.02 -5.58
CA LYS A 183 11.86 -21.36 -5.49
C LYS A 183 13.07 -21.39 -4.55
N TYR A 184 13.77 -20.27 -4.42
CA TYR A 184 14.98 -20.11 -3.62
C TYR A 184 14.91 -18.79 -2.82
N ASN A 185 15.77 -18.63 -1.81
CA ASN A 185 15.87 -17.41 -1.00
C ASN A 185 14.57 -17.09 -0.22
N LYS A 186 13.79 -18.09 0.21
CA LYS A 186 12.43 -17.88 0.74
C LYS A 186 12.42 -16.99 1.99
N LYS A 187 13.24 -17.32 2.99
CA LYS A 187 13.35 -16.53 4.23
C LYS A 187 13.91 -15.12 3.96
N LEU A 188 14.84 -14.97 3.01
CA LEU A 188 15.37 -13.66 2.61
C LEU A 188 14.26 -12.78 2.01
N VAL A 189 13.48 -13.31 1.08
CA VAL A 189 12.32 -12.59 0.49
C VAL A 189 11.34 -12.17 1.57
N SER A 190 11.02 -13.05 2.53
CA SER A 190 10.14 -12.74 3.66
C SER A 190 10.65 -11.62 4.57
N LEU A 191 11.94 -11.63 4.90
CA LEU A 191 12.55 -10.57 5.72
C LEU A 191 12.59 -9.23 4.96
N LEU A 192 12.87 -9.24 3.65
CA LEU A 192 12.79 -8.04 2.81
C LEU A 192 11.35 -7.52 2.67
N LEU A 193 10.34 -8.39 2.65
CA LEU A 193 8.91 -8.00 2.65
C LEU A 193 8.49 -7.29 3.94
N LEU A 194 9.00 -7.69 5.11
CA LEU A 194 8.77 -6.96 6.37
C LEU A 194 9.39 -5.55 6.32
N LEU A 195 10.60 -5.43 5.79
CA LEU A 195 11.26 -4.13 5.59
C LEU A 195 10.49 -3.25 4.58
N GLU A 196 10.00 -3.82 3.48
CA GLU A 196 9.14 -3.13 2.51
C GLU A 196 7.89 -2.55 3.19
N ARG A 197 7.19 -3.38 3.98
CA ARG A 197 6.00 -2.99 4.73
C ARG A 197 6.31 -1.87 5.73
N LYS A 198 7.43 -1.95 6.46
CA LYS A 198 7.85 -0.88 7.39
C LYS A 198 8.09 0.43 6.65
N ARG A 199 8.76 0.40 5.49
CA ARG A 199 8.99 1.60 4.66
C ARG A 199 7.69 2.12 4.02
N GLN A 200 6.69 1.28 3.77
CA GLN A 200 5.35 1.75 3.37
C GLN A 200 4.63 2.44 4.56
N ILE A 201 4.65 1.84 5.75
CA ILE A 201 4.01 2.37 6.98
C ILE A 201 4.68 3.66 7.48
N ASP A 202 5.98 3.82 7.28
CA ASP A 202 6.71 5.06 7.56
C ASP A 202 6.53 6.13 6.45
N ASN A 203 5.66 5.89 5.45
CA ASN A 203 5.49 6.73 4.26
C ASN A 203 6.80 7.00 3.46
N GLU A 204 7.83 6.18 3.66
CA GLU A 204 9.11 6.23 2.94
C GLU A 204 8.99 5.57 1.56
N LEU A 205 8.02 6.04 0.75
CA LEU A 205 7.56 5.39 -0.48
C LEU A 205 8.70 5.11 -1.49
N LYS A 206 9.75 5.93 -1.53
CA LYS A 206 10.95 5.70 -2.36
C LYS A 206 11.76 4.48 -1.90
N ARG A 207 11.88 4.24 -0.59
CA ARG A 207 12.61 3.09 -0.02
C ARG A 207 11.77 1.81 -0.12
N SER A 208 10.46 1.90 0.10
CA SER A 208 9.49 0.84 -0.23
C SER A 208 9.63 0.42 -1.72
N LEU A 209 9.75 1.40 -2.63
CA LEU A 209 10.01 1.15 -4.06
C LEU A 209 11.28 0.33 -4.27
N SER A 210 12.40 0.71 -3.64
CA SER A 210 13.68 0.00 -3.73
C SER A 210 13.59 -1.44 -3.23
N TYR A 211 12.92 -1.67 -2.10
CA TYR A 211 12.69 -3.03 -1.60
C TYR A 211 11.86 -3.86 -2.58
N ARG A 212 10.79 -3.32 -3.20
CA ARG A 212 10.02 -4.06 -4.22
C ARG A 212 10.81 -4.41 -5.48
N HIS A 213 11.70 -3.52 -5.94
CA HIS A 213 12.62 -3.83 -7.04
C HIS A 213 13.56 -5.00 -6.68
N ALA A 214 14.18 -4.96 -5.50
CA ALA A 214 15.01 -6.06 -5.00
C ALA A 214 14.22 -7.37 -4.82
N ILE A 215 13.04 -7.32 -4.19
CA ILE A 215 12.19 -8.48 -3.93
C ILE A 215 11.79 -9.18 -5.23
N SER A 216 11.33 -8.44 -6.26
CA SER A 216 11.00 -9.05 -7.56
C SER A 216 12.22 -9.74 -8.20
N ALA A 217 13.39 -9.10 -8.16
CA ALA A 217 14.60 -9.69 -8.72
C ALA A 217 15.05 -10.96 -7.98
N ILE A 218 15.04 -10.93 -6.64
CA ILE A 218 15.45 -12.06 -5.78
C ILE A 218 14.43 -13.21 -5.85
N LYS A 219 13.13 -12.92 -5.92
CA LYS A 219 12.07 -13.93 -6.09
C LYS A 219 12.19 -14.75 -7.38
N ALA A 220 12.71 -14.12 -8.43
CA ALA A 220 12.94 -14.72 -9.74
C ALA A 220 14.39 -15.24 -9.91
N TYR A 221 15.21 -15.22 -8.84
CA TYR A 221 16.61 -15.64 -8.94
C TYR A 221 16.71 -17.17 -8.93
N PRO A 222 17.37 -17.81 -9.92
CA PRO A 222 17.24 -19.25 -10.17
C PRO A 222 18.10 -20.16 -9.28
N ARG A 223 18.71 -19.62 -8.21
CA ARG A 223 19.36 -20.37 -7.11
C ARG A 223 19.41 -19.50 -5.85
N GLU A 224 19.96 -20.03 -4.75
CA GLU A 224 20.36 -19.22 -3.60
C GLU A 224 21.46 -18.21 -4.01
N ILE A 225 21.38 -16.99 -3.45
CA ILE A 225 22.45 -15.99 -3.52
C ILE A 225 23.59 -16.41 -2.57
N GLN A 226 24.84 -16.20 -2.98
CA GLN A 226 26.03 -16.73 -2.30
C GLN A 226 26.96 -15.65 -1.75
N SER A 227 26.82 -14.37 -2.15
CA SER A 227 27.62 -13.26 -1.59
C SER A 227 26.96 -11.89 -1.71
N SER A 228 27.42 -10.90 -0.93
CA SER A 228 27.04 -9.47 -1.10
C SER A 228 27.43 -8.95 -2.49
N LYS A 229 28.66 -9.25 -2.94
CA LYS A 229 29.20 -8.83 -4.25
C LYS A 229 28.34 -9.37 -5.41
N GLU A 230 27.83 -10.59 -5.29
CA GLU A 230 26.86 -11.14 -6.25
C GLU A 230 25.52 -10.40 -6.19
N ALA A 231 25.01 -10.14 -4.98
CA ALA A 231 23.75 -9.43 -4.80
C ALA A 231 23.79 -8.02 -5.43
N GLU A 232 24.92 -7.30 -5.36
CA GLU A 232 25.09 -6.00 -6.03
C GLU A 232 25.10 -6.07 -7.57
N LYS A 233 25.40 -7.25 -8.16
CA LYS A 233 25.26 -7.46 -9.62
C LYS A 233 23.79 -7.57 -10.06
N ILE A 234 22.85 -7.81 -9.13
CA ILE A 234 21.40 -7.98 -9.42
C ILE A 234 20.73 -6.61 -9.55
N ILE A 235 20.28 -6.25 -10.76
CA ILE A 235 19.59 -4.99 -11.03
C ILE A 235 18.28 -4.94 -10.24
N GLY A 236 18.20 -3.95 -9.34
CA GLY A 236 17.11 -3.78 -8.37
C GLY A 236 17.61 -3.86 -6.93
N VAL A 237 18.73 -4.56 -6.68
CA VAL A 237 19.41 -4.61 -5.38
C VAL A 237 20.43 -3.48 -5.32
N GLY A 238 20.18 -2.46 -4.49
CA GLY A 238 21.18 -1.45 -4.16
C GLY A 238 22.10 -1.90 -3.01
N SER A 239 23.28 -1.30 -2.88
CA SER A 239 24.30 -1.65 -1.87
C SER A 239 23.77 -1.77 -0.43
N LYS A 240 22.86 -0.88 0.00
CA LYS A 240 22.21 -0.94 1.32
C LYS A 240 21.28 -2.14 1.53
N ILE A 241 20.86 -2.81 0.45
CA ILE A 241 20.13 -4.08 0.48
C ILE A 241 21.13 -5.25 0.37
N ALA A 242 22.19 -5.13 -0.44
CA ALA A 242 23.26 -6.12 -0.51
C ALA A 242 23.96 -6.33 0.86
N GLU A 243 24.29 -5.28 1.60
CA GLU A 243 24.85 -5.43 2.96
C GLU A 243 23.85 -6.05 3.96
N LYS A 244 22.54 -5.97 3.71
CA LYS A 244 21.54 -6.75 4.48
C LYS A 244 21.52 -8.22 4.06
N ILE A 245 21.74 -8.50 2.78
CA ILE A 245 21.92 -9.87 2.25
C ILE A 245 23.21 -10.48 2.83
N LYS A 246 24.30 -9.72 2.95
CA LYS A 246 25.53 -10.14 3.63
C LYS A 246 25.29 -10.58 5.09
N VAL A 247 24.57 -9.76 5.87
CA VAL A 247 24.16 -10.12 7.23
C VAL A 247 23.27 -11.36 7.23
N PHE A 248 22.35 -11.50 6.27
CA PHE A 248 21.52 -12.70 6.10
C PHE A 248 22.34 -13.95 5.79
N LEU A 249 23.33 -13.89 4.90
CA LEU A 249 24.18 -15.03 4.55
C LEU A 249 25.06 -15.48 5.72
N HIS A 250 25.50 -14.55 6.56
CA HIS A 250 26.30 -14.86 7.76
C HIS A 250 25.46 -15.39 8.94
N THR A 251 24.30 -14.78 9.20
CA THR A 251 23.50 -15.03 10.43
C THR A 251 22.24 -15.87 10.21
N GLY A 252 21.80 -16.03 8.96
CA GLY A 252 20.50 -16.59 8.61
C GLY A 252 19.32 -15.64 8.86
N THR A 253 19.55 -14.36 9.18
CA THR A 253 18.47 -13.36 9.42
C THR A 253 18.89 -11.93 9.05
N ILE A 254 17.95 -10.98 9.10
CA ILE A 254 18.23 -9.54 9.02
C ILE A 254 17.68 -8.94 10.30
N GLU A 255 18.56 -8.43 11.17
CA GLU A 255 18.20 -8.00 12.53
C GLU A 255 17.02 -7.01 12.57
N GLU A 256 17.07 -5.94 11.76
CA GLU A 256 15.96 -4.97 11.60
C GLU A 256 14.64 -5.65 11.21
N ALA A 257 14.67 -6.68 10.36
CA ALA A 257 13.48 -7.39 9.93
C ALA A 257 12.95 -8.36 11.00
N ASP A 258 13.83 -8.98 11.79
CA ASP A 258 13.42 -9.90 12.86
C ASP A 258 12.88 -9.13 14.08
N GLN A 259 13.50 -8.01 14.45
CA GLN A 259 13.00 -7.09 15.49
C GLN A 259 11.56 -6.62 15.19
N LEU A 260 11.26 -6.27 13.92
CA LEU A 260 9.91 -5.88 13.50
C LEU A 260 8.85 -6.96 13.71
N ARG A 261 9.22 -8.24 13.80
CA ARG A 261 8.26 -9.33 14.08
C ARG A 261 7.72 -9.26 15.52
N TYR A 262 8.45 -8.61 16.42
CA TYR A 262 8.06 -8.41 17.83
C TYR A 262 7.52 -6.99 18.11
N ASP A 263 7.95 -5.97 17.35
CA ASP A 263 7.64 -4.55 17.58
C ASP A 263 6.12 -4.23 17.65
N GLU A 264 5.66 -3.71 18.79
CA GLU A 264 4.23 -3.39 18.99
C GLU A 264 3.77 -2.24 18.06
N GLU A 265 4.59 -1.20 17.83
CA GLU A 265 4.22 -0.07 16.95
C GLU A 265 3.95 -0.56 15.52
N PHE A 266 4.92 -1.26 14.91
CA PHE A 266 4.78 -1.76 13.56
C PHE A 266 3.62 -2.76 13.41
N ARG A 267 3.41 -3.65 14.37
CA ARG A 267 2.37 -4.68 14.29
C ARG A 267 0.96 -4.10 14.48
N THR A 268 0.77 -3.21 15.46
CA THR A 268 -0.51 -2.50 15.63
C THR A 268 -0.80 -1.59 14.43
N ILE A 269 0.16 -0.80 13.94
CA ILE A 269 -0.07 0.04 12.75
C ILE A 269 -0.29 -0.82 11.48
N SER A 270 0.36 -1.99 11.37
CA SER A 270 0.09 -2.95 10.29
C SER A 270 -1.35 -3.48 10.34
N LEU A 271 -1.84 -3.87 11.52
CA LEU A 271 -3.21 -4.32 11.74
C LEU A 271 -4.22 -3.21 11.41
N PHE A 272 -4.00 -2.00 11.93
CA PHE A 272 -4.83 -0.83 11.64
C PHE A 272 -4.86 -0.51 10.13
N ASN A 273 -3.76 -0.71 9.40
CA ASN A 273 -3.70 -0.52 7.94
C ASN A 273 -4.30 -1.67 7.12
N LYS A 274 -4.79 -2.77 7.73
CA LYS A 274 -5.64 -3.77 7.05
C LYS A 274 -7.09 -3.30 6.88
N VAL A 275 -7.57 -2.44 7.78
CA VAL A 275 -8.97 -1.95 7.81
C VAL A 275 -9.33 -1.25 6.50
N PHE A 276 -10.49 -1.61 5.92
CA PHE A 276 -10.92 -1.03 4.64
C PHE A 276 -11.05 0.51 4.76
N GLY A 277 -10.41 1.22 3.83
CA GLY A 277 -10.39 2.70 3.80
C GLY A 277 -9.35 3.36 4.72
N VAL A 278 -8.55 2.61 5.48
CA VAL A 278 -7.55 3.14 6.42
C VAL A 278 -6.15 3.11 5.83
N GLY A 279 -5.61 4.29 5.51
CA GLY A 279 -4.22 4.45 5.06
C GLY A 279 -3.20 4.48 6.19
N ALA A 280 -1.91 4.32 5.87
CA ALA A 280 -0.81 4.38 6.83
C ALA A 280 -0.80 5.66 7.70
N THR A 281 -1.25 6.80 7.16
CA THR A 281 -1.38 8.05 7.94
C THR A 281 -2.46 7.94 9.03
N THR A 282 -3.63 7.39 8.70
CA THR A 282 -4.75 7.19 9.64
C THR A 282 -4.39 6.14 10.70
N ALA A 283 -3.82 5.02 10.27
CA ALA A 283 -3.33 3.96 11.16
C ALA A 283 -2.26 4.49 12.14
N ARG A 284 -1.36 5.37 11.68
CA ARG A 284 -0.39 6.02 12.57
C ARG A 284 -1.04 7.02 13.53
N ILE A 285 -2.06 7.78 13.11
CA ILE A 285 -2.81 8.67 14.02
C ILE A 285 -3.48 7.88 15.14
N TRP A 286 -4.03 6.69 14.86
CA TRP A 286 -4.61 5.83 15.90
C TRP A 286 -3.57 5.38 16.93
N TRP A 287 -2.35 5.04 16.49
CA TRP A 287 -1.24 4.74 17.39
C TRP A 287 -0.77 5.97 18.19
N GLU A 288 -0.69 7.15 17.55
CA GLU A 288 -0.32 8.46 18.15
C GLU A 288 -1.36 8.93 19.19
N LEU A 289 -2.64 8.61 19.00
CA LEU A 289 -3.72 8.82 19.98
C LEU A 289 -3.69 7.81 21.14
N GLY A 290 -2.82 6.80 21.08
CA GLY A 290 -2.61 5.82 22.14
C GLY A 290 -3.32 4.47 21.93
N TYR A 291 -4.16 4.32 20.92
CA TYR A 291 -4.89 3.06 20.66
C TYR A 291 -3.92 1.91 20.31
N LYS A 292 -4.21 0.72 20.81
CA LYS A 292 -3.42 -0.52 20.67
C LYS A 292 -4.23 -1.69 20.13
N THR A 293 -5.56 -1.64 20.26
CA THR A 293 -6.51 -2.60 19.68
C THR A 293 -7.48 -1.88 18.73
N LEU A 294 -8.23 -2.62 17.92
CA LEU A 294 -9.27 -2.05 17.04
C LEU A 294 -10.58 -1.76 17.80
N GLN A 295 -10.83 -2.46 18.91
CA GLN A 295 -11.92 -2.14 19.83
C GLN A 295 -11.72 -0.74 20.45
N GLU A 296 -10.50 -0.43 20.91
CA GLU A 296 -10.15 0.91 21.40
C GLU A 296 -10.39 2.00 20.34
N VAL A 297 -10.23 1.68 19.05
CA VAL A 297 -10.55 2.57 17.93
C VAL A 297 -12.07 2.72 17.74
N LEU A 298 -12.84 1.63 17.78
CA LEU A 298 -14.31 1.67 17.70
C LEU A 298 -14.95 2.50 18.82
N ASP A 299 -14.43 2.36 20.04
CA ASP A 299 -14.99 2.99 21.24
C ASP A 299 -14.66 4.49 21.35
N ASN A 300 -13.50 4.92 20.84
CA ASN A 300 -12.95 6.26 21.13
C ASN A 300 -12.69 7.14 19.89
N ALA A 301 -12.56 6.58 18.69
CA ALA A 301 -12.19 7.36 17.50
C ALA A 301 -13.42 7.90 16.76
N LYS A 302 -13.26 9.08 16.13
CA LYS A 302 -14.26 9.60 15.19
C LYS A 302 -14.10 8.90 13.83
N LEU A 303 -14.95 7.91 13.57
CA LEU A 303 -14.94 7.09 12.35
C LEU A 303 -16.02 7.53 11.36
N SER A 304 -15.78 7.34 10.07
CA SER A 304 -16.86 7.31 9.07
C SER A 304 -17.54 5.93 9.05
N THR A 305 -18.79 5.87 8.57
CA THR A 305 -19.55 4.61 8.46
C THR A 305 -18.77 3.52 7.72
N THR A 306 -18.10 3.87 6.62
CA THR A 306 -17.26 2.94 5.84
C THR A 306 -16.07 2.39 6.64
N ILE A 307 -15.41 3.23 7.47
CA ILE A 307 -14.27 2.78 8.27
C ILE A 307 -14.75 1.94 9.46
N LYS A 308 -15.83 2.34 10.15
CA LYS A 308 -16.44 1.55 11.22
C LYS A 308 -16.81 0.14 10.73
N LEU A 309 -17.55 0.07 9.63
CA LEU A 309 -17.90 -1.20 8.98
C LEU A 309 -16.68 -1.99 8.50
N GLY A 310 -15.64 -1.31 8.03
CA GLY A 310 -14.36 -1.91 7.67
C GLY A 310 -13.56 -2.49 8.85
N ILE A 311 -13.86 -2.09 10.09
CA ILE A 311 -13.35 -2.73 11.32
C ILE A 311 -14.26 -3.91 11.68
N GLU A 312 -15.57 -3.70 11.69
CA GLU A 312 -16.58 -4.71 12.06
C GLU A 312 -16.50 -5.98 11.17
N LEU A 313 -16.12 -5.83 9.89
CA LEU A 313 -15.92 -6.94 8.95
C LEU A 313 -14.48 -7.51 8.93
N LEU A 314 -13.51 -6.91 9.63
CA LEU A 314 -12.12 -7.40 9.63
C LEU A 314 -11.94 -8.83 10.20
N PRO A 315 -12.72 -9.32 11.20
CA PRO A 315 -12.68 -10.71 11.64
C PRO A 315 -12.91 -11.73 10.52
N ASP A 316 -13.67 -11.35 9.49
CA ASP A 316 -13.93 -12.17 8.31
C ASP A 316 -12.92 -11.89 7.18
N PHE A 317 -12.59 -10.62 6.93
CA PHE A 317 -11.67 -10.22 5.85
C PHE A 317 -10.21 -10.63 6.08
N ASP A 318 -9.74 -10.82 7.32
CA ASP A 318 -8.38 -11.32 7.57
C ASP A 318 -8.25 -12.85 7.40
N GLN A 319 -9.37 -13.56 7.21
CA GLN A 319 -9.38 -15.00 6.93
C GLN A 319 -9.14 -15.26 5.44
N MET A 320 -7.92 -15.66 5.09
CA MET A 320 -7.53 -16.00 3.70
C MET A 320 -8.43 -17.08 3.08
N MET A 321 -8.94 -16.79 1.89
CA MET A 321 -9.64 -17.73 0.99
C MET A 321 -8.66 -18.66 0.27
N SER A 322 -9.02 -19.95 0.15
CA SER A 322 -8.38 -20.88 -0.78
C SER A 322 -8.81 -20.59 -2.23
N GLN A 323 -8.18 -21.26 -3.20
CA GLN A 323 -8.64 -21.19 -4.60
C GLN A 323 -10.06 -21.74 -4.80
N GLN A 324 -10.53 -22.67 -3.95
CA GLN A 324 -11.89 -23.21 -4.05
C GLN A 324 -12.94 -22.24 -3.50
N ASP A 325 -12.64 -21.51 -2.43
CA ASP A 325 -13.49 -20.42 -1.91
C ASP A 325 -13.68 -19.33 -2.97
N VAL A 326 -12.59 -18.92 -3.62
CA VAL A 326 -12.64 -17.94 -4.71
C VAL A 326 -13.42 -18.47 -5.91
N LYS A 327 -13.29 -19.77 -6.23
CA LYS A 327 -14.07 -20.39 -7.32
C LYS A 327 -15.57 -20.38 -7.05
N GLU A 328 -16.01 -20.67 -5.83
CA GLU A 328 -17.44 -20.58 -5.44
C GLU A 328 -18.02 -19.19 -5.74
N ILE A 329 -17.29 -18.13 -5.35
CA ILE A 329 -17.70 -16.74 -5.59
C ILE A 329 -17.72 -16.42 -7.09
N ILE A 330 -16.72 -16.88 -7.86
CA ILE A 330 -16.71 -16.76 -9.33
C ILE A 330 -17.93 -17.45 -9.96
N ASP A 331 -18.22 -18.69 -9.55
CA ASP A 331 -19.34 -19.47 -10.09
C ASP A 331 -20.69 -18.79 -9.81
N ILE A 332 -20.89 -18.30 -8.57
CA ILE A 332 -22.11 -17.58 -8.17
C ILE A 332 -22.25 -16.26 -8.94
N VAL A 333 -21.21 -15.41 -8.96
CA VAL A 333 -21.29 -14.11 -9.67
C VAL A 333 -21.48 -14.33 -11.17
N THR A 334 -20.82 -15.33 -11.77
CA THR A 334 -21.03 -15.68 -13.19
C THR A 334 -22.48 -16.10 -13.47
N LYS A 335 -23.05 -16.96 -12.63
CA LYS A 335 -24.47 -17.38 -12.73
C LYS A 335 -25.42 -16.20 -12.65
N GLU A 336 -25.23 -15.29 -11.69
CA GLU A 336 -26.14 -14.15 -11.51
C GLU A 336 -25.91 -13.04 -12.56
N VAL A 337 -24.70 -12.90 -13.14
CA VAL A 337 -24.41 -12.06 -14.32
C VAL A 337 -25.16 -12.58 -15.55
N VAL A 338 -25.00 -13.88 -15.88
CA VAL A 338 -25.67 -14.53 -17.01
C VAL A 338 -27.20 -14.50 -16.85
N SER A 339 -27.69 -14.55 -15.60
CA SER A 339 -29.12 -14.41 -15.28
C SER A 339 -29.69 -12.98 -15.44
N ILE A 340 -28.84 -11.96 -15.62
CA ILE A 340 -29.26 -10.59 -15.97
C ILE A 340 -29.16 -10.37 -17.49
N ASN A 341 -28.08 -10.86 -18.11
CA ASN A 341 -27.93 -10.92 -19.57
C ASN A 341 -26.94 -12.03 -19.94
N SER A 342 -27.36 -12.97 -20.78
CA SER A 342 -26.54 -14.09 -21.26
C SER A 342 -25.41 -13.71 -22.21
N GLU A 343 -25.41 -12.47 -22.75
CA GLU A 343 -24.28 -11.90 -23.50
C GLU A 343 -23.23 -11.24 -22.59
N CYS A 344 -23.46 -11.14 -21.29
CA CYS A 344 -22.49 -10.67 -20.31
C CYS A 344 -21.71 -11.84 -19.70
N PHE A 345 -20.43 -11.61 -19.42
CA PHE A 345 -19.51 -12.62 -18.88
C PHE A 345 -18.61 -12.04 -17.79
N VAL A 346 -18.03 -12.93 -16.98
CA VAL A 346 -17.10 -12.60 -15.89
C VAL A 346 -15.69 -13.07 -16.28
N VAL A 347 -14.69 -12.24 -15.98
CA VAL A 347 -13.27 -12.58 -16.07
C VAL A 347 -12.64 -12.37 -14.68
N PRO A 348 -12.28 -13.44 -13.94
CA PRO A 348 -11.54 -13.30 -12.70
C PRO A 348 -10.12 -12.82 -12.99
N VAL A 349 -9.64 -11.86 -12.19
CA VAL A 349 -8.32 -11.21 -12.38
C VAL A 349 -7.55 -11.25 -11.05
N GLY A 350 -6.85 -10.18 -10.68
CA GLY A 350 -6.40 -10.01 -9.30
C GLY A 350 -5.33 -10.97 -8.81
N GLY A 351 -5.35 -11.26 -7.51
CA GLY A 351 -4.49 -12.25 -6.88
C GLY A 351 -4.70 -13.67 -7.43
N TYR A 352 -5.96 -14.07 -7.59
CA TYR A 352 -6.37 -15.40 -8.01
C TYR A 352 -5.85 -15.76 -9.41
N ARG A 353 -6.04 -14.88 -10.40
CA ARG A 353 -5.56 -15.13 -11.78
C ARG A 353 -4.05 -15.27 -11.87
N ARG A 354 -3.28 -14.74 -10.92
CA ARG A 354 -1.82 -14.93 -10.84
C ARG A 354 -1.41 -16.17 -10.03
N GLY A 355 -2.28 -17.17 -9.87
CA GLY A 355 -1.94 -18.44 -9.22
C GLY A 355 -1.71 -18.36 -7.72
N LYS A 356 -2.24 -17.35 -7.02
CA LYS A 356 -2.20 -17.33 -5.54
C LYS A 356 -3.04 -18.48 -4.96
N THR A 357 -2.41 -19.31 -4.13
CA THR A 357 -3.07 -20.37 -3.35
C THR A 357 -3.91 -19.83 -2.18
N LYS A 358 -3.56 -18.65 -1.66
CA LYS A 358 -4.28 -17.92 -0.60
C LYS A 358 -4.59 -16.48 -1.03
N ASN A 359 -5.85 -16.07 -0.93
CA ASN A 359 -6.37 -14.78 -1.40
C ASN A 359 -7.11 -14.04 -0.28
N GLY A 360 -6.99 -12.71 -0.18
CA GLY A 360 -7.80 -11.90 0.74
C GLY A 360 -9.01 -11.25 0.07
N ASP A 361 -8.96 -11.17 -1.25
CA ASP A 361 -9.79 -10.40 -2.15
C ASP A 361 -10.17 -11.24 -3.39
N VAL A 362 -11.32 -10.94 -4.00
CA VAL A 362 -11.72 -11.48 -5.31
C VAL A 362 -12.00 -10.34 -6.29
N ASP A 363 -11.07 -10.09 -7.21
CA ASP A 363 -11.23 -9.12 -8.30
C ASP A 363 -11.94 -9.77 -9.52
N LEU A 364 -13.11 -9.25 -9.90
CA LEU A 364 -13.92 -9.74 -11.02
C LEU A 364 -14.21 -8.61 -12.03
N ILE A 365 -13.71 -8.76 -13.26
CA ILE A 365 -14.19 -7.94 -14.39
C ILE A 365 -15.50 -8.53 -14.91
N ILE A 366 -16.49 -7.67 -15.19
CA ILE A 366 -17.74 -8.01 -15.87
C ILE A 366 -17.82 -7.18 -17.15
N SER A 367 -18.10 -7.82 -18.28
CA SER A 367 -18.17 -7.17 -19.59
C SER A 367 -19.09 -7.92 -20.57
N SER A 368 -19.25 -7.37 -21.77
CA SER A 368 -20.00 -7.96 -22.89
C SER A 368 -19.33 -7.56 -24.21
N LYS A 369 -19.59 -8.29 -25.30
CA LYS A 369 -19.15 -7.91 -26.65
C LYS A 369 -19.91 -6.69 -27.21
N ASN A 370 -21.07 -6.36 -26.62
CA ASN A 370 -21.88 -5.20 -26.96
C ASN A 370 -21.93 -4.24 -25.77
N ALA A 371 -21.48 -2.99 -25.95
CA ALA A 371 -21.42 -1.99 -24.88
C ALA A 371 -22.79 -1.65 -24.28
N GLU A 372 -23.87 -1.73 -25.06
CA GLU A 372 -25.22 -1.42 -24.58
C GLU A 372 -25.73 -2.40 -23.51
N ASN A 373 -25.27 -3.65 -23.56
CA ASN A 373 -25.59 -4.65 -22.53
C ASN A 373 -25.06 -4.24 -21.14
N MET A 374 -23.97 -3.46 -21.11
CA MET A 374 -23.35 -2.99 -19.87
C MET A 374 -24.01 -1.72 -19.29
N ARG A 375 -25.00 -1.12 -19.98
CA ARG A 375 -25.68 0.11 -19.55
C ARG A 375 -26.39 -0.08 -18.20
N GLY A 376 -25.81 0.52 -17.16
CA GLY A 376 -26.29 0.42 -15.77
C GLY A 376 -26.18 -0.99 -15.17
N PHE A 377 -25.35 -1.87 -15.74
CA PHE A 377 -25.29 -3.28 -15.37
C PHE A 377 -24.82 -3.50 -13.92
N LEU A 378 -23.87 -2.70 -13.43
CA LEU A 378 -23.39 -2.78 -12.04
C LEU A 378 -24.50 -2.55 -11.01
N ASN A 379 -25.43 -1.63 -11.27
CA ASN A 379 -26.58 -1.41 -10.39
C ASN A 379 -27.50 -2.63 -10.37
N LYS A 380 -27.81 -3.20 -11.54
CA LYS A 380 -28.62 -4.42 -11.67
C LYS A 380 -27.97 -5.61 -10.95
N LEU A 381 -26.66 -5.80 -11.14
CA LEU A 381 -25.89 -6.88 -10.51
C LEU A 381 -25.83 -6.72 -8.98
N THR A 382 -25.46 -5.54 -8.47
CA THR A 382 -25.37 -5.36 -7.01
C THR A 382 -26.74 -5.44 -6.33
N GLN A 383 -27.80 -4.92 -6.95
CA GLN A 383 -29.17 -5.08 -6.46
C GLN A 383 -29.57 -6.57 -6.43
N ARG A 384 -29.34 -7.31 -7.52
CA ARG A 384 -29.65 -8.75 -7.58
C ARG A 384 -28.85 -9.56 -6.56
N LEU A 385 -27.58 -9.23 -6.32
CA LEU A 385 -26.77 -9.93 -5.30
C LEU A 385 -27.26 -9.62 -3.87
N ILE A 386 -27.86 -8.45 -3.61
CA ILE A 386 -28.56 -8.15 -2.34
C ILE A 386 -29.85 -8.99 -2.25
N GLU A 387 -30.65 -9.05 -3.31
CA GLU A 387 -31.89 -9.87 -3.39
C GLU A 387 -31.66 -11.38 -3.29
N LYS A 388 -30.43 -11.83 -3.57
CA LYS A 388 -29.96 -13.22 -3.37
C LYS A 388 -29.22 -13.44 -2.05
N ASP A 389 -29.22 -12.43 -1.18
CA ASP A 389 -28.57 -12.42 0.14
C ASP A 389 -27.03 -12.60 0.14
N TYR A 390 -26.41 -12.58 -1.06
CA TYR A 390 -24.96 -12.71 -1.24
C TYR A 390 -24.21 -11.41 -0.94
N LEU A 391 -24.73 -10.23 -1.33
CA LEU A 391 -24.07 -8.95 -1.09
C LEU A 391 -24.70 -8.28 0.13
N LYS A 392 -24.00 -8.31 1.27
CA LYS A 392 -24.49 -7.73 2.53
C LYS A 392 -24.20 -6.25 2.67
N HIS A 393 -23.01 -5.81 2.22
CA HIS A 393 -22.60 -4.41 2.32
C HIS A 393 -21.88 -3.90 1.08
N LYS A 394 -22.20 -2.68 0.66
CA LYS A 394 -21.38 -1.90 -0.27
C LYS A 394 -20.35 -1.09 0.52
N LEU A 395 -19.07 -1.49 0.45
CA LEU A 395 -17.95 -0.74 1.04
C LEU A 395 -17.65 0.52 0.20
N TRP A 396 -17.87 0.42 -1.11
CA TRP A 396 -17.73 1.50 -2.08
C TRP A 396 -18.57 1.23 -3.33
N HIS A 397 -19.09 2.27 -3.98
CA HIS A 397 -19.79 2.16 -5.27
C HIS A 397 -19.58 3.40 -6.14
N SER A 398 -19.31 3.23 -7.43
CA SER A 398 -18.96 4.33 -8.35
C SER A 398 -20.12 5.28 -8.69
N THR A 399 -21.38 4.86 -8.48
CA THR A 399 -22.55 5.73 -8.67
C THR A 399 -22.79 6.67 -7.51
N ASP A 400 -22.46 6.25 -6.29
CA ASP A 400 -22.90 6.95 -5.08
C ASP A 400 -22.12 8.26 -4.93
N ILE A 401 -20.87 8.27 -5.39
CA ILE A 401 -20.04 9.49 -5.58
C ILE A 401 -20.66 10.49 -6.56
N LYS A 402 -21.48 10.07 -7.54
CA LYS A 402 -22.16 10.98 -8.48
C LYS A 402 -23.35 11.69 -7.79
N ASN A 403 -23.91 11.10 -6.74
CA ASN A 403 -25.05 11.62 -5.99
C ASN A 403 -24.63 12.41 -4.72
N LEU A 404 -23.45 12.12 -4.16
CA LEU A 404 -22.90 12.88 -3.04
C LEU A 404 -22.48 14.30 -3.50
N ALA A 405 -23.23 15.30 -3.01
CA ALA A 405 -22.87 16.70 -3.14
C ALA A 405 -21.48 16.98 -2.52
N HIS A 406 -20.89 18.13 -2.88
CA HIS A 406 -19.45 18.43 -2.69
C HIS A 406 -18.88 18.32 -1.24
N ALA A 407 -19.72 18.20 -0.21
CA ALA A 407 -19.30 18.11 1.19
C ALA A 407 -18.72 16.73 1.59
N GLU A 408 -19.39 15.62 1.25
CA GLU A 408 -19.12 14.31 1.86
C GLU A 408 -18.20 13.40 1.04
N ARG A 409 -17.18 13.95 0.38
CA ARG A 409 -16.17 13.12 -0.31
C ARG A 409 -15.20 12.50 0.71
N PRO A 410 -15.18 11.17 0.93
CA PRO A 410 -14.31 10.56 1.94
C PRO A 410 -12.85 10.74 1.54
N SER A 411 -12.14 11.65 2.21
CA SER A 411 -10.84 12.13 1.73
C SER A 411 -9.74 11.07 1.83
N SER A 412 -9.98 10.01 2.62
CA SER A 412 -9.17 8.79 2.67
C SER A 412 -9.17 8.00 1.35
N VAL A 413 -10.27 8.04 0.57
CA VAL A 413 -10.30 7.50 -0.80
C VAL A 413 -9.54 8.42 -1.77
N GLY A 414 -9.52 9.73 -1.49
CA GLY A 414 -8.83 10.77 -2.28
C GLY A 414 -7.29 10.72 -2.28
N GLY A 415 -6.67 9.71 -1.65
CA GLY A 415 -5.23 9.50 -1.65
C GLY A 415 -4.69 8.75 -2.87
N ARG A 416 -5.49 7.87 -3.49
CA ARG A 416 -5.11 7.17 -4.73
C ARG A 416 -5.32 8.13 -5.91
N GLN A 417 -4.37 8.18 -6.85
CA GLN A 417 -4.75 8.59 -8.22
C GLN A 417 -5.79 7.58 -8.70
N GLN A 418 -6.88 8.06 -9.31
CA GLN A 418 -7.90 7.18 -9.88
C GLN A 418 -7.23 6.24 -10.89
N PHE A 419 -7.18 4.95 -10.55
CA PHE A 419 -6.40 3.94 -11.29
C PHE A 419 -6.91 3.75 -12.71
N ASP A 420 -8.24 3.79 -12.84
CA ASP A 420 -9.01 3.78 -14.08
C ASP A 420 -10.41 4.39 -13.82
N ASN A 421 -11.17 4.60 -14.90
CA ASN A 421 -12.49 5.21 -14.86
C ASN A 421 -13.68 4.22 -14.96
N PHE A 422 -13.44 2.90 -14.83
CA PHE A 422 -14.52 1.89 -14.87
C PHE A 422 -15.51 2.07 -13.72
N GLU A 423 -16.76 1.64 -13.94
CA GLU A 423 -17.74 1.53 -12.85
C GLU A 423 -17.38 0.33 -11.96
N LYS A 424 -17.42 0.49 -10.63
CA LYS A 424 -17.04 -0.58 -9.69
C LYS A 424 -17.87 -0.57 -8.42
N CYS A 425 -18.01 -1.75 -7.82
CA CYS A 425 -18.43 -1.92 -6.44
C CYS A 425 -17.36 -2.70 -5.68
N PHE A 426 -16.95 -2.20 -4.52
CA PHE A 426 -16.17 -2.97 -3.55
C PHE A 426 -17.16 -3.36 -2.45
N CYS A 427 -17.32 -4.66 -2.18
CA CYS A 427 -18.41 -5.16 -1.35
C CYS A 427 -18.01 -6.30 -0.39
N ALA A 428 -18.82 -6.47 0.64
CA ALA A 428 -18.80 -7.63 1.52
C ALA A 428 -19.79 -8.68 0.97
N PHE A 429 -19.24 -9.76 0.43
CA PHE A 429 -19.97 -10.89 -0.11
C PHE A 429 -20.04 -12.00 0.94
N LEU A 430 -21.23 -12.39 1.39
CA LEU A 430 -21.40 -13.55 2.27
C LEU A 430 -21.20 -14.84 1.45
N GLN A 431 -20.11 -15.56 1.71
CA GLN A 431 -19.83 -16.84 1.05
C GLN A 431 -20.75 -17.94 1.60
N PRO A 432 -21.62 -18.56 0.77
CA PRO A 432 -22.63 -19.50 1.27
C PRO A 432 -22.07 -20.74 1.98
N SER A 433 -20.96 -21.32 1.49
CA SER A 433 -20.40 -22.55 2.08
C SER A 433 -19.76 -22.36 3.46
N THR A 434 -19.34 -21.13 3.81
CA THR A 434 -18.60 -20.84 5.07
C THR A 434 -19.34 -19.91 6.02
N GLY A 435 -20.27 -19.09 5.53
CA GLY A 435 -20.93 -18.03 6.30
C GLY A 435 -20.01 -16.82 6.58
N ILE A 436 -18.85 -16.72 5.92
CA ILE A 436 -17.85 -15.66 6.13
C ILE A 436 -18.05 -14.56 5.08
N HIS A 437 -17.95 -13.29 5.50
CA HIS A 437 -17.90 -12.16 4.57
C HIS A 437 -16.54 -12.07 3.86
N ARG A 438 -16.54 -12.01 2.53
CA ARG A 438 -15.34 -11.88 1.70
C ARG A 438 -15.33 -10.53 1.00
N GLN A 439 -14.16 -9.90 0.84
CA GLN A 439 -14.06 -8.71 -0.01
C GLN A 439 -14.13 -9.14 -1.48
N VAL A 440 -15.10 -8.60 -2.21
CA VAL A 440 -15.25 -8.80 -3.66
C VAL A 440 -15.28 -7.45 -4.35
N ASP A 441 -14.38 -7.27 -5.31
CA ASP A 441 -14.25 -6.09 -6.14
C ASP A 441 -14.85 -6.40 -7.52
N LEU A 442 -16.02 -5.83 -7.82
CA LEU A 442 -16.75 -5.98 -9.07
C LEU A 442 -16.44 -4.80 -10.00
N ILE A 443 -15.85 -5.04 -11.18
CA ILE A 443 -15.41 -4.01 -12.13
C ILE A 443 -16.16 -4.16 -13.46
N CYS A 444 -17.05 -3.22 -13.80
CA CYS A 444 -17.78 -3.23 -15.06
C CYS A 444 -17.00 -2.49 -16.16
N VAL A 445 -16.51 -3.24 -17.15
CA VAL A 445 -15.88 -2.71 -18.36
C VAL A 445 -16.93 -2.59 -19.46
N VAL A 446 -17.35 -1.35 -19.73
CA VAL A 446 -18.46 -1.03 -20.65
C VAL A 446 -18.03 -1.12 -22.12
N ASN A 447 -16.82 -0.66 -22.45
CA ASN A 447 -16.31 -0.62 -23.81
C ASN A 447 -15.48 -1.88 -24.14
N PRO A 448 -15.86 -2.70 -25.14
CA PRO A 448 -15.08 -3.88 -25.54
C PRO A 448 -13.62 -3.59 -25.89
N ASP A 449 -13.32 -2.40 -26.46
CA ASP A 449 -11.94 -1.98 -26.78
C ASP A 449 -11.01 -1.92 -25.54
N GLU A 450 -11.60 -1.71 -24.37
CA GLU A 450 -10.89 -1.49 -23.09
C GLU A 450 -10.69 -2.79 -22.31
N LEU A 451 -11.27 -3.91 -22.77
CA LEU A 451 -11.29 -5.17 -22.03
C LEU A 451 -9.90 -5.80 -21.88
N ALA A 452 -9.10 -5.84 -22.94
CA ALA A 452 -7.77 -6.45 -22.90
C ALA A 452 -6.80 -5.71 -21.95
N THR A 453 -6.84 -4.38 -21.97
CA THR A 453 -6.06 -3.49 -21.10
C THR A 453 -6.61 -3.45 -19.67
N ALA A 454 -7.92 -3.64 -19.48
CA ALA A 454 -8.53 -3.80 -18.17
C ALA A 454 -8.07 -5.11 -17.51
N ILE A 455 -8.13 -6.23 -18.24
CA ILE A 455 -7.67 -7.54 -17.77
C ILE A 455 -6.19 -7.47 -17.40
N LEU A 456 -5.34 -6.87 -18.24
CA LEU A 456 -3.92 -6.65 -17.94
C LEU A 456 -3.74 -5.84 -16.64
N GLY A 457 -4.37 -4.66 -16.57
CA GLY A 457 -4.25 -3.73 -15.44
C GLY A 457 -4.72 -4.32 -14.11
N TRP A 458 -5.85 -5.03 -14.10
CA TRP A 458 -6.41 -5.66 -12.90
C TRP A 458 -5.81 -7.04 -12.60
N THR A 459 -5.11 -7.68 -13.54
CA THR A 459 -4.31 -8.88 -13.24
C THR A 459 -3.07 -8.53 -12.42
N GLY A 460 -2.41 -7.40 -12.68
CA GLY A 460 -1.24 -6.98 -11.90
C GLY A 460 -0.01 -7.90 -12.06
N SER A 461 0.90 -7.98 -11.09
CA SER A 461 0.92 -7.30 -9.79
C SER A 461 1.09 -5.77 -9.88
N ARG A 462 0.96 -5.06 -8.74
CA ARG A 462 1.26 -3.62 -8.62
C ARG A 462 2.71 -3.26 -9.01
N GLN A 463 3.65 -4.20 -8.89
CA GLN A 463 5.03 -4.02 -9.33
C GLN A 463 5.14 -4.26 -10.84
N PHE A 464 4.57 -5.35 -11.35
CA PHE A 464 4.51 -5.64 -12.79
C PHE A 464 3.88 -4.48 -13.57
N GLU A 465 2.74 -3.97 -13.10
CA GLU A 465 2.03 -2.83 -13.72
C GLU A 465 2.81 -1.52 -13.69
N ARG A 466 3.68 -1.31 -12.68
CA ARG A 466 4.63 -0.18 -12.73
C ARG A 466 5.68 -0.42 -13.80
N ALA A 467 6.25 -1.63 -13.86
CA ALA A 467 7.33 -1.96 -14.77
C ALA A 467 6.90 -1.89 -16.25
N ILE A 468 5.76 -2.48 -16.61
CA ILE A 468 5.28 -2.47 -18.01
C ILE A 468 4.87 -1.08 -18.48
N ARG A 469 4.24 -0.27 -17.62
CA ARG A 469 3.90 1.13 -17.95
C ARG A 469 5.15 2.03 -18.05
N ASP A 470 6.21 1.74 -17.29
CA ASP A 470 7.50 2.45 -17.37
C ASP A 470 8.33 2.00 -18.59
N TYR A 471 8.31 0.70 -18.93
CA TYR A 471 8.92 0.13 -20.14
C TYR A 471 8.29 0.70 -21.40
N ALA A 472 6.97 0.61 -21.52
CA ALA A 472 6.21 1.16 -22.65
C ALA A 472 6.52 2.66 -22.82
N LYS A 473 6.58 3.42 -21.73
CA LYS A 473 6.90 4.85 -21.80
C LYS A 473 8.34 5.15 -22.24
N LYS A 474 9.33 4.49 -21.64
CA LYS A 474 10.75 4.84 -21.83
C LYS A 474 11.39 4.21 -23.07
N GLU A 475 11.06 2.94 -23.34
CA GLU A 475 11.72 2.16 -24.38
C GLU A 475 10.88 2.07 -25.67
N LYS A 476 9.60 2.49 -25.63
CA LYS A 476 8.66 2.42 -26.78
C LYS A 476 7.90 3.72 -27.08
N ASN A 477 8.06 4.77 -26.27
CA ASN A 477 7.30 6.03 -26.36
C ASN A 477 5.76 5.85 -26.35
N MET A 478 5.27 4.85 -25.60
CA MET A 478 3.85 4.52 -25.47
C MET A 478 3.33 4.79 -24.05
N SER A 479 2.06 5.17 -23.93
CA SER A 479 1.39 5.36 -22.64
C SER A 479 0.31 4.29 -22.45
N LEU A 480 0.67 3.21 -21.76
CA LEU A 480 -0.26 2.19 -21.27
C LEU A 480 -1.00 2.68 -20.01
N ASN A 481 -2.31 2.45 -19.99
CA ASN A 481 -3.16 2.51 -18.81
C ASN A 481 -4.17 1.35 -18.84
N SER A 482 -5.04 1.24 -17.83
CA SER A 482 -5.97 0.12 -17.70
C SER A 482 -7.13 0.16 -18.71
N GLN A 483 -7.20 1.18 -19.59
CA GLN A 483 -8.23 1.30 -20.63
C GLN A 483 -7.63 1.30 -22.05
N ALA A 484 -6.41 1.79 -22.26
CA ALA A 484 -5.78 1.81 -23.59
C ALA A 484 -4.23 1.82 -23.55
N ILE A 485 -3.63 1.35 -24.64
CA ILE A 485 -2.26 1.74 -25.03
C ILE A 485 -2.37 2.93 -25.98
N HIS A 486 -1.62 3.99 -25.70
CA HIS A 486 -1.54 5.18 -26.54
C HIS A 486 -0.15 5.36 -27.14
N PHE A 487 -0.09 6.01 -28.30
CA PHE A 487 1.12 6.50 -28.94
C PHE A 487 0.93 7.95 -29.39
N GLU A 488 2.03 8.67 -29.61
CA GLU A 488 2.01 10.01 -30.19
C GLU A 488 2.50 9.98 -31.63
N GLN A 489 1.75 10.62 -32.54
CA GLN A 489 2.10 10.77 -33.94
C GLN A 489 1.68 12.16 -34.41
N ASN A 490 2.60 12.91 -35.02
CA ASN A 490 2.37 14.28 -35.50
C ASN A 490 1.76 15.21 -34.42
N GLY A 491 2.20 15.08 -33.17
CA GLY A 491 1.68 15.84 -32.02
C GLY A 491 0.28 15.43 -31.53
N LYS A 492 -0.35 14.41 -32.13
CA LYS A 492 -1.65 13.88 -31.70
C LYS A 492 -1.45 12.58 -30.92
N LYS A 493 -2.16 12.46 -29.79
CA LYS A 493 -2.21 11.25 -28.97
C LYS A 493 -3.31 10.32 -29.50
N ASN A 494 -2.89 9.21 -30.11
CA ASN A 494 -3.77 8.17 -30.64
C ASN A 494 -3.97 7.03 -29.62
N ARG A 495 -4.81 6.05 -29.95
CA ARG A 495 -4.94 4.78 -29.24
C ARG A 495 -4.68 3.62 -30.19
N PHE A 496 -4.04 2.55 -29.72
CA PHE A 496 -4.12 1.26 -30.39
C PHE A 496 -5.48 0.61 -30.10
N VAL A 497 -5.94 -0.24 -31.02
CA VAL A 497 -6.93 -1.28 -30.70
C VAL A 497 -6.16 -2.44 -30.06
N VAL A 498 -6.72 -3.08 -29.04
CA VAL A 498 -6.06 -4.16 -28.29
C VAL A 498 -7.04 -5.29 -28.07
N HIS A 499 -6.86 -6.40 -28.78
CA HIS A 499 -7.80 -7.53 -28.82
C HIS A 499 -7.57 -8.58 -27.73
N SER A 500 -6.37 -8.64 -27.15
CA SER A 500 -6.00 -9.56 -26.07
C SER A 500 -4.81 -9.05 -25.25
N GLU A 501 -4.51 -9.68 -24.11
CA GLU A 501 -3.26 -9.39 -23.41
C GLU A 501 -2.02 -9.70 -24.27
N LYS A 502 -2.03 -10.77 -25.05
CA LYS A 502 -0.90 -11.11 -25.92
C LYS A 502 -0.66 -10.00 -26.95
N ASP A 503 -1.72 -9.54 -27.60
CA ASP A 503 -1.71 -8.39 -28.51
C ASP A 503 -1.19 -7.12 -27.82
N ALA A 504 -1.55 -6.88 -26.56
CA ALA A 504 -1.00 -5.78 -25.77
C ALA A 504 0.54 -5.85 -25.60
N PHE A 505 1.08 -7.05 -25.37
CA PHE A 505 2.53 -7.28 -25.26
C PHE A 505 3.23 -7.21 -26.63
N ASP A 506 2.60 -7.73 -27.69
CA ASP A 506 3.10 -7.68 -29.07
C ASP A 506 3.15 -6.23 -29.58
N ILE A 507 2.13 -5.40 -29.30
CA ILE A 507 2.10 -3.94 -29.56
C ILE A 507 3.22 -3.22 -28.81
N ILE A 508 3.45 -3.56 -27.54
CA ILE A 508 4.56 -3.04 -26.75
C ILE A 508 5.91 -3.63 -27.23
N GLY A 509 5.90 -4.67 -28.05
CA GLY A 509 7.07 -5.37 -28.58
C GLY A 509 7.91 -6.01 -27.47
N MET A 510 7.27 -6.78 -26.59
CA MET A 510 7.92 -7.55 -25.53
C MET A 510 7.36 -8.97 -25.45
N PRO A 511 8.13 -9.98 -25.02
CA PRO A 511 7.64 -11.35 -24.92
C PRO A 511 6.44 -11.46 -23.98
N TYR A 512 5.36 -12.09 -24.43
CA TYR A 512 4.18 -12.33 -23.59
C TYR A 512 4.52 -13.17 -22.35
N LEU A 513 3.96 -12.78 -21.20
CA LEU A 513 4.22 -13.40 -19.91
C LEU A 513 2.90 -13.82 -19.24
N GLU A 514 2.80 -15.10 -18.89
CA GLU A 514 1.59 -15.64 -18.26
C GLU A 514 1.33 -15.03 -16.87
N PRO A 515 0.06 -14.86 -16.46
CA PRO A 515 -0.32 -14.19 -15.21
C PRO A 515 0.41 -14.68 -13.95
N GLU A 516 0.64 -15.98 -13.83
CA GLU A 516 1.29 -16.66 -12.71
C GLU A 516 2.74 -16.17 -12.50
N PHE A 517 3.38 -15.72 -13.58
CA PHE A 517 4.73 -15.17 -13.57
C PHE A 517 4.77 -13.63 -13.46
N ARG A 518 3.62 -12.97 -13.26
CA ARG A 518 3.53 -11.51 -13.02
C ARG A 518 3.52 -11.14 -11.53
N ASN A 519 3.97 -12.04 -10.65
CA ASN A 519 4.01 -11.84 -9.20
C ASN A 519 5.28 -11.11 -8.72
N CYS A 520 5.62 -10.04 -9.43
CA CYS A 520 6.67 -9.08 -9.09
C CYS A 520 6.33 -8.33 -7.78
#